data_AF-A0A381TR83-F1
#
_entry.id   AF-A0A381TR83-F1
#
_cell.length_a   1.000
_cell.length_b   1.000
_cell.length_c   1.000
_cell.angle_alpha   90.00
_cell.angle_beta   90.00
_cell.angle_gamma   90.00
#
_symmetry.space_group_name_H-M   'P 1'
#
loop_
_entity.id
_entity.type
_entity.pdbx_description
1 polymer ?
#
loop_
_entity_poly.entity_id
_entity_poly.type
_entity_poly.pdbx_seq_one_letter_code
_entity_poly.pdbx_strand_id
1 'polypeptide(L)'
;MVPKVFNEDEKLVYGPRYYTRSRSVNRGPMGYAHSMEDGNVRRRVGNNPLFVEAVTSNDDVNLTISNLDAERIRDAEKKFGLLTNCKVLVLLK
;
A
#
# COMPACT_ATOMS: atom_id res chain seq x y z
N MET A 1 -9.85 5.26 11.97
CA MET A 1 -9.89 5.56 10.53
C MET A 1 -8.97 4.58 9.80
N VAL A 2 -9.29 4.17 8.57
CA VAL A 2 -8.47 3.21 7.81
C VAL A 2 -7.89 3.90 6.58
N PRO A 3 -6.56 3.91 6.39
CA PRO A 3 -5.92 4.55 5.24
C PRO A 3 -6.29 3.84 3.94
N LYS A 4 -6.38 4.62 2.87
CA LYS A 4 -6.72 4.15 1.52
C LYS A 4 -5.74 4.72 0.50
N VAL A 5 -5.61 4.00 -0.61
CA VAL A 5 -4.85 4.47 -1.77
C VAL A 5 -5.82 4.62 -2.93
N PHE A 6 -5.81 5.79 -3.56
CA PHE A 6 -6.56 6.14 -4.76
C PHE A 6 -5.61 6.40 -5.91
N ASN A 7 -6.12 6.34 -7.14
CA ASN A 7 -5.43 6.89 -8.30
C ASN A 7 -5.93 8.31 -8.59
N GLU A 8 -5.38 8.95 -9.63
CA GLU A 8 -5.74 10.30 -10.06
C GLU A 8 -7.21 10.44 -10.49
N ASP A 9 -7.86 9.34 -10.89
CA ASP A 9 -9.29 9.30 -11.21
C ASP A 9 -10.19 9.10 -9.96
N GLU A 10 -9.65 9.23 -8.75
CA GLU A 10 -10.33 8.95 -7.48
C GLU A 10 -10.83 7.49 -7.33
N LYS A 11 -10.32 6.57 -8.14
CA LYS A 11 -10.65 5.15 -8.04
C LYS A 11 -9.82 4.49 -6.95
N LEU A 12 -10.51 3.74 -6.09
CA LEU A 12 -9.86 3.01 -5.00
C LEU A 12 -8.91 1.93 -5.54
N VAL A 13 -7.63 2.05 -5.24
CA VAL A 13 -6.57 1.08 -5.55
C VAL A 13 -6.36 0.12 -4.38
N TYR A 14 -6.38 0.61 -3.15
CA TYR A 14 -6.20 -0.20 -1.95
C TYR A 14 -7.02 0.31 -0.76
N GLY A 15 -7.58 -0.61 0.02
CA GLY A 15 -8.42 -0.32 1.18
C GLY A 15 -9.20 -1.56 1.66
N PRO A 16 -10.18 -1.41 2.56
CA PRO A 16 -10.93 -2.53 3.18
C PRO A 16 -11.55 -3.57 2.24
N ARG A 17 -11.77 -3.23 0.96
CA ARG A 17 -12.28 -4.17 -0.05
C ARG A 17 -11.21 -5.09 -0.65
N TYR A 18 -9.93 -4.78 -0.43
CA TYR A 18 -8.79 -5.42 -1.07
C TYR A 18 -7.99 -6.31 -0.12
N TYR A 19 -8.46 -6.53 1.10
CA TYR A 19 -7.84 -7.46 2.05
C TYR A 19 -8.91 -8.11 2.93
N THR A 20 -8.56 -9.24 3.53
CA THR A 20 -9.44 -9.92 4.48
C THR A 20 -9.27 -9.38 5.90
N ARG A 21 -10.34 -9.43 6.69
CA ARG A 21 -10.32 -9.03 8.11
C ARG A 21 -9.27 -9.79 8.92
N SER A 22 -9.10 -11.09 8.67
CA SER A 22 -8.11 -11.91 9.37
C SER A 22 -6.69 -11.43 9.08
N ARG A 23 -6.38 -10.98 7.87
CA ARG A 23 -5.07 -10.40 7.54
C ARG A 23 -4.90 -9.04 8.21
N SER A 24 -5.88 -8.13 8.07
CA SER A 24 -5.75 -6.78 8.59
C SER A 24 -5.70 -6.68 10.11
N VAL A 25 -6.39 -7.56 10.85
CA VAL A 25 -6.31 -7.59 12.32
C VAL A 25 -4.92 -8.00 12.82
N ASN A 26 -4.26 -8.95 12.13
CA ASN A 26 -2.97 -9.47 12.59
C ASN A 26 -1.78 -8.57 12.28
N ARG A 27 -1.82 -7.81 11.18
CA ARG A 27 -0.67 -6.98 10.75
C ARG A 27 -1.01 -5.52 10.50
N GLY A 28 -2.28 -5.12 10.57
CA GLY A 28 -2.73 -3.82 10.08
C GLY A 28 -2.81 -3.75 8.55
N PRO A 29 -3.63 -2.86 7.99
CA PRO A 29 -3.80 -2.71 6.53
C PRO A 29 -2.57 -2.10 5.86
N MET A 30 -1.85 -1.19 6.51
CA MET A 30 -0.63 -0.56 6.02
C MET A 30 0.41 -0.50 7.15
N GLY A 31 1.69 -0.62 6.80
CA GLY A 31 2.81 -0.31 7.69
C GLY A 31 3.37 1.08 7.40
N TYR A 32 4.13 1.63 8.34
CA TYR A 32 4.79 2.93 8.21
C TYR A 32 6.25 2.80 8.66
N ALA A 33 7.16 3.46 7.95
CA ALA A 33 8.57 3.56 8.34
C ALA A 33 9.17 4.86 7.81
N HIS A 34 10.26 5.33 8.43
CA HIS A 34 11.00 6.51 7.94
C HIS A 34 12.14 6.15 6.97
N SER A 35 12.56 4.89 6.94
CA SER A 35 13.66 4.41 6.10
C SER A 35 13.44 2.97 5.68
N MET A 36 13.96 2.61 4.51
CA MET A 36 14.02 1.23 4.00
C MET A 36 14.94 0.32 4.82
N GLU A 37 15.85 0.91 5.61
CA GLU A 37 16.77 0.19 6.49
C GLU A 37 16.10 -0.32 7.77
N ASP A 38 14.88 0.15 8.08
CA ASP A 38 14.12 -0.36 9.21
C ASP A 38 13.83 -1.87 9.01
N GLY A 39 14.25 -2.69 9.96
CA GLY A 39 14.06 -4.14 9.94
C GLY A 39 12.58 -4.58 9.84
N ASN A 40 11.63 -3.70 10.16
CA ASN A 40 10.20 -3.92 9.94
C ASN A 40 9.81 -3.90 8.46
N VAL A 41 10.51 -3.14 7.62
CA VAL A 41 10.20 -2.99 6.20
C VAL A 41 10.32 -4.32 5.49
N ARG A 42 11.46 -5.00 5.63
CA ARG A 42 11.68 -6.32 5.05
C ARG A 42 10.65 -7.35 5.53
N ARG A 43 10.26 -7.30 6.81
CA ARG A 43 9.21 -8.18 7.36
C ARG A 43 7.84 -7.92 6.73
N ARG A 44 7.56 -6.67 6.32
CA ARG A 44 6.28 -6.24 5.75
C ARG A 44 6.18 -6.54 4.26
N VAL A 45 7.14 -6.06 3.47
CA VAL A 45 7.06 -6.03 2.00
C VAL A 45 8.08 -6.95 1.31
N GLY A 46 8.95 -7.61 2.06
CA GLY A 46 9.98 -8.49 1.53
C GLY A 46 11.23 -7.74 1.04
N ASN A 47 12.05 -8.42 0.24
CA ASN A 47 13.36 -7.92 -0.21
C ASN A 47 13.31 -7.13 -1.53
N ASN A 48 12.26 -7.31 -2.33
CA ASN A 48 12.11 -6.68 -3.64
C ASN A 48 10.69 -6.09 -3.78
N PRO A 49 10.38 -4.99 -3.06
CA PRO A 49 9.08 -4.36 -3.13
C PRO A 49 8.90 -3.60 -4.44
N LEU A 50 7.63 -3.43 -4.84
CA LEU A 50 7.27 -2.47 -5.89
C LEU A 50 7.27 -1.07 -5.27
N PHE A 51 8.15 -0.20 -5.75
CA PHE A 51 8.18 1.21 -5.35
C PHE A 51 7.21 2.03 -6.21
N VAL A 52 6.44 2.88 -5.53
CA VAL A 52 5.46 3.79 -6.13
C VAL A 52 5.56 5.12 -5.39
N GLU A 53 5.56 6.22 -6.14
CA GLU A 53 5.55 7.56 -5.58
C GLU A 53 4.12 8.04 -5.34
N ALA A 54 3.89 8.66 -4.19
CA ALA A 54 2.63 9.34 -3.91
C ALA A 54 2.62 10.69 -4.63
N VAL A 55 1.55 10.96 -5.37
CA VAL A 55 1.31 12.22 -6.08
C VAL A 55 0.75 13.27 -5.12
N THR A 56 -0.21 12.88 -4.27
CA THR A 56 -0.77 13.76 -3.22
C THR A 56 -1.06 12.98 -1.94
N SER A 57 -1.08 13.71 -0.83
CA SER A 57 -1.42 13.20 0.51
C SER A 57 -2.32 14.18 1.27
N ASN A 58 -3.19 14.89 0.54
CA ASN A 58 -3.88 16.11 1.03
C ASN A 58 -4.79 15.88 2.25
N ASP A 59 -5.21 14.65 2.54
CA ASP A 59 -6.12 14.32 3.64
C ASP A 59 -5.41 13.69 4.86
N ASP A 60 -4.08 13.84 4.97
CA ASP A 60 -3.17 13.29 6.01
C ASP A 60 -3.19 11.75 6.19
N VAL A 61 -4.18 11.05 5.63
CA VAL A 61 -4.46 9.63 5.85
C VAL A 61 -4.60 8.84 4.55
N ASN A 62 -5.08 9.48 3.49
CA ASN A 62 -5.21 8.84 2.18
C ASN A 62 -4.05 9.25 1.27
N LEU A 63 -3.67 8.34 0.39
CA LEU A 63 -2.63 8.56 -0.60
C LEU A 63 -3.23 8.51 -1.99
N THR A 64 -2.76 9.39 -2.86
CA THR A 64 -3.04 9.35 -4.29
C THR A 64 -1.77 8.94 -5.03
N ILE A 65 -1.87 8.00 -5.95
CA ILE A 65 -0.78 7.57 -6.83
C ILE A 65 -1.14 7.82 -8.29
N SER A 66 -0.16 7.76 -9.19
CA SER A 66 -0.40 7.90 -10.63
C SER A 66 -1.32 6.79 -11.16
N ASN A 67 -2.05 7.08 -12.24
CA ASN A 67 -2.84 6.07 -12.95
C ASN A 67 -1.96 4.90 -13.45
N LEU A 68 -0.73 5.19 -13.90
CA LEU A 68 0.23 4.17 -14.35
C LEU A 68 0.64 3.23 -13.22
N ASP A 69 0.96 3.76 -12.04
CA ASP A 69 1.34 2.92 -10.90
C ASP A 69 0.17 2.12 -10.36
N ALA A 70 -1.05 2.67 -10.43
CA ALA A 70 -2.25 1.93 -10.09
C ALA A 70 -2.41 0.66 -10.94
N GLU A 71 -2.12 0.73 -12.25
CA GLU A 71 -2.13 -0.44 -13.13
C GLU A 71 -1.04 -1.45 -12.78
N ARG A 72 0.20 -0.98 -12.54
CA ARG A 72 1.32 -1.84 -12.11
C ARG A 72 0.99 -2.58 -10.81
N ILE A 73 0.38 -1.90 -9.84
CA ILE A 73 -0.05 -2.50 -8.58
C ILE A 73 -1.13 -3.57 -8.84
N ARG A 74 -2.13 -3.28 -9.68
CA ARG A 74 -3.19 -4.26 -10.00
C ARG A 74 -2.63 -5.52 -10.65
N ASP A 75 -1.65 -5.38 -11.52
CA ASP A 75 -1.01 -6.53 -12.17
C ASP A 75 -0.13 -7.33 -11.20
N ALA A 76 0.60 -6.64 -10.31
CA ALA A 76 1.33 -7.29 -9.24
C ALA A 76 0.39 -8.01 -8.25
N GLU A 77 -0.77 -7.43 -7.96
CA GLU A 77 -1.78 -8.04 -7.09
C GLU A 77 -2.31 -9.35 -7.67
N LYS A 78 -2.68 -9.36 -8.97
CA LYS A 78 -3.15 -10.57 -9.64
C LYS A 78 -2.13 -11.72 -9.59
N LYS A 79 -0.84 -11.40 -9.62
CA LYS A 79 0.25 -12.39 -9.65
C LYS A 79 0.69 -12.85 -8.27
N PHE A 80 0.73 -11.95 -7.28
CA PHE A 80 1.40 -12.19 -6.00
C PHE A 80 0.51 -11.97 -4.77
N GLY A 81 -0.70 -11.43 -4.93
CA GLY A 81 -1.65 -11.18 -3.83
C GLY A 81 -1.09 -10.26 -2.75
N LEU A 82 -0.32 -9.23 -3.12
CA LEU A 82 0.35 -8.30 -2.21
C LEU A 82 -0.67 -7.55 -1.32
N LEU A 83 -1.66 -6.91 -1.93
CA LEU A 83 -2.73 -6.15 -1.29
C LEU A 83 -3.63 -7.06 -0.44
N THR A 84 -4.07 -8.19 -0.99
CA THR A 84 -4.88 -9.18 -0.25
C THR A 84 -4.19 -9.64 1.04
N ASN A 85 -2.85 -9.67 1.05
CA ASN A 85 -2.04 -10.03 2.20
C ASN A 85 -1.52 -8.82 2.99
N CYS A 86 -2.04 -7.62 2.78
CA CYS A 86 -1.63 -6.38 3.42
C CYS A 86 -0.11 -6.13 3.35
N LYS A 87 0.56 -6.50 2.25
CA LYS A 87 1.97 -6.22 2.01
C LYS A 87 2.16 -4.82 1.46
N VAL A 88 1.75 -3.83 2.26
CA VAL A 88 1.79 -2.41 1.91
C VAL A 88 2.50 -1.66 3.03
N LEU A 89 3.45 -0.80 2.66
CA LEU A 89 4.20 0.06 3.57
C LEU A 89 4.30 1.46 2.98
N VAL A 90 4.10 2.47 3.82
CA VAL A 90 4.27 3.88 3.49
C VAL A 90 5.57 4.35 4.10
N LEU A 91 6.43 4.94 3.28
CA LEU A 91 7.60 5.66 3.77
C LEU A 91 7.18 7.09 4.13
N LEU A 92 7.39 7.47 5.37
CA LEU A 92 7.15 8.81 5.88
C LEU A 92 8.39 9.68 5.63
N LYS A 93 8.18 10.90 5.15
CA LYS A 93 9.23 11.91 5.07
C LYS A 93 9.58 12.46 6.45
#